data_AF-A0A7S4G3H8-F1
#
_entry.id   AF-A0A7S4G3H8-F1
#
_cell.length_a   1.000
_cell.length_b   1.000
_cell.length_c   1.000
_cell.angle_alpha   90.00
_cell.angle_beta   90.00
_cell.angle_gamma   90.00
#
_symmetry.space_group_name_H-M   'P 1'
#
loop_
_entity.id
_entity.type
_entity.pdbx_description
1 polymer ?
#
loop_
_entity_poly.entity_id
_entity_poly.type
_entity_poly.pdbx_seq_one_letter_code
_entity_poly.pdbx_strand_id
1 'polypeptide(L)'
;ERVMSNIARNQSAIEASGGSVCFKVLNWDKLSEWDNSTTFDLVIGTDCVWHPTFIKGFTNALVLLCAKDPAKCKALVAHKVRWDALGDPFFAHLSEHGLQRVQVPREKLHP
;
A
#
# COMPACT_ATOMS: atom_id res chain seq x y z
N GLU A 1 7.48 -3.51 -20.32
CA GLU A 1 8.08 -4.87 -20.40
C GLU A 1 8.91 -5.25 -19.16
N ARG A 2 9.87 -4.42 -18.71
CA ARG A 2 10.73 -4.73 -17.53
C ARG A 2 9.99 -5.04 -16.23
N VAL A 3 8.93 -4.29 -15.91
CA VAL A 3 8.15 -4.47 -14.67
C VAL A 3 7.47 -5.85 -14.63
N MET A 4 6.78 -6.23 -15.71
CA MET A 4 6.10 -7.52 -15.80
C MET A 4 7.08 -8.69 -15.78
N SER A 5 8.23 -8.55 -16.44
CA SER A 5 9.31 -9.55 -16.39
C SER A 5 9.84 -9.75 -14.96
N ASN A 6 10.09 -8.67 -14.23
CA ASN A 6 10.53 -8.74 -12.83
C ASN A 6 9.48 -9.40 -11.93
N ILE A 7 8.20 -9.06 -12.12
CA ILE A 7 7.08 -9.63 -11.36
C ILE A 7 7.01 -11.14 -11.61
N ALA A 8 7.02 -11.58 -12.88
CA ALA A 8 6.95 -12.99 -13.22
C ALA A 8 8.10 -13.78 -12.57
N ARG A 9 9.31 -13.22 -12.61
CA ARG A 9 10.50 -13.84 -12.01
C ARG A 9 10.40 -13.97 -10.49
N ASN A 10 9.86 -12.96 -9.82
CA ASN A 10 9.62 -13.01 -8.37
C ASN A 10 8.52 -14.00 -8.00
N GLN A 11 7.45 -14.07 -8.81
CA GLN A 11 6.38 -15.02 -8.63
C GLN A 11 6.91 -16.46 -8.68
N SER A 12 7.70 -16.80 -9.71
CA SER A 12 8.31 -18.13 -9.81
C SER A 12 9.19 -18.48 -8.62
N ALA A 13 9.95 -17.52 -8.08
CA ALA A 13 10.79 -17.74 -6.90
C ALA A 13 9.97 -18.00 -5.62
N ILE A 14 8.85 -17.29 -5.44
CA ILE A 14 7.94 -17.50 -4.29
C ILE A 14 7.28 -18.88 -4.39
N GLU A 15 6.76 -19.23 -5.57
CA GLU A 15 6.11 -20.53 -5.81
C GLU A 15 7.09 -21.69 -5.64
N ALA A 16 8.33 -21.56 -6.13
CA ALA A 16 9.39 -22.56 -5.93
C ALA A 16 9.76 -22.75 -4.45
N SER A 17 9.49 -21.75 -3.60
CA SER A 17 9.70 -21.82 -2.15
C SER A 17 8.47 -22.36 -1.40
N GLY A 18 7.42 -22.81 -2.12
CA GLY A 18 6.17 -23.31 -1.55
C GLY A 18 5.15 -22.21 -1.17
N GLY A 19 5.41 -20.96 -1.52
CA GLY A 19 4.48 -19.85 -1.32
C GLY A 19 3.38 -19.77 -2.39
N SER A 20 2.39 -18.90 -2.16
CA SER A 20 1.35 -18.58 -3.14
C SER A 20 1.29 -17.08 -3.36
N VAL A 21 1.22 -16.66 -4.62
CA VAL A 21 1.18 -15.25 -5.00
C VAL A 21 0.38 -15.08 -6.29
N CYS A 22 -0.34 -13.96 -6.39
CA CYS A 22 -1.06 -13.56 -7.59
C CYS A 22 -0.72 -12.11 -7.89
N PHE A 23 -0.46 -11.81 -9.16
CA PHE A 23 -0.30 -10.45 -9.62
C PHE A 23 -1.59 -9.93 -10.25
N LYS A 24 -2.00 -8.73 -9.85
CA LYS A 24 -3.11 -7.98 -10.45
C LYS A 24 -2.75 -6.50 -10.53
N VAL A 25 -3.15 -5.84 -11.62
CA VAL A 25 -2.86 -4.42 -11.86
C VAL A 25 -3.87 -3.53 -11.14
N LEU A 26 -3.44 -2.83 -10.10
CA LEU A 26 -4.25 -1.82 -9.41
C LEU A 26 -3.89 -0.42 -9.93
N ASN A 27 -4.77 0.18 -10.72
CA ASN A 27 -4.61 1.56 -11.19
C ASN A 27 -5.31 2.52 -10.22
N TRP A 28 -4.51 3.39 -9.58
CA TRP A 28 -5.00 4.34 -8.58
C TRP A 28 -5.93 5.43 -9.13
N ASP A 29 -5.89 5.68 -10.44
CA ASP A 29 -6.80 6.62 -11.11
C ASP A 29 -8.13 5.96 -11.52
N LYS A 30 -8.21 4.62 -11.46
CA LYS A 30 -9.34 3.82 -11.93
C LYS A 30 -9.81 2.79 -10.90
N LEU A 31 -9.82 3.19 -9.64
CA LEU A 31 -10.15 2.31 -8.51
C LEU A 31 -11.56 1.70 -8.60
N SER A 32 -12.50 2.34 -9.28
CA SER A 32 -13.85 1.79 -9.53
C SER A 32 -13.86 0.55 -10.43
N GLU A 33 -12.80 0.35 -11.23
CA GLU A 33 -12.65 -0.83 -12.10
C GLU A 33 -12.01 -2.01 -11.36
N TRP A 34 -11.50 -1.79 -10.14
CA TRP A 34 -10.85 -2.84 -9.36
C TRP A 34 -11.87 -3.81 -8.79
N ASP A 35 -11.62 -5.11 -8.99
CA ASP A 35 -12.41 -6.15 -8.36
C ASP A 35 -12.22 -6.13 -6.85
N ASN A 36 -13.19 -5.52 -6.17
CA ASN A 36 -13.21 -5.45 -4.72
C ASN A 36 -13.82 -6.72 -4.10
N SER A 37 -13.92 -7.86 -4.81
CA SER A 37 -14.45 -9.12 -4.23
C SER A 37 -13.59 -9.65 -3.09
N THR A 38 -12.28 -9.39 -3.12
CA THR A 38 -11.29 -9.91 -2.18
C THR A 38 -11.20 -9.05 -0.92
N THR A 39 -11.06 -9.69 0.24
CA THR A 39 -10.75 -9.03 1.52
C THR A 39 -9.28 -9.20 1.86
N PHE A 40 -8.68 -8.18 2.48
CA PHE A 40 -7.28 -8.22 2.93
C PHE A 40 -7.20 -8.04 4.44
N ASP A 41 -6.38 -8.84 5.10
CA ASP A 41 -6.00 -8.63 6.50
C ASP A 41 -4.92 -7.56 6.63
N LEU A 42 -4.05 -7.47 5.62
CA LEU A 42 -2.91 -6.58 5.59
C LEU A 42 -2.69 -6.01 4.19
N VAL A 43 -2.56 -4.70 4.10
CA VAL A 43 -2.18 -3.97 2.88
C VAL A 43 -0.83 -3.29 3.13
N ILE A 44 0.15 -3.56 2.28
CA ILE A 44 1.51 -3.03 2.43
C ILE A 44 1.83 -2.11 1.25
N GLY A 45 2.32 -0.91 1.54
CA GLY A 45 2.85 0.01 0.55
C GLY A 45 4.23 0.52 0.94
N THR A 46 5.19 0.42 0.02
CA THR A 46 6.58 0.84 0.26
C THR A 46 6.99 1.91 -0.76
N ASP A 47 7.39 3.08 -0.26
CA ASP A 47 7.87 4.23 -1.05
C ASP A 47 6.91 4.66 -2.18
N CYS A 48 5.60 4.48 -1.95
CA CYS A 48 4.52 4.79 -2.88
C CYS A 48 4.26 6.31 -3.04
N VAL A 49 4.69 7.12 -2.07
CA VAL A 49 4.46 8.57 -2.03
C VAL A 49 5.81 9.29 -2.13
N TRP A 50 6.24 9.53 -3.37
CA TRP A 50 7.46 10.27 -3.68
C TRP A 50 7.21 11.59 -4.42
N HIS A 51 5.95 11.86 -4.80
CA HIS A 51 5.49 13.08 -5.43
C HIS A 51 4.04 13.39 -4.99
N PRO A 52 3.62 14.67 -4.84
CA PRO A 52 2.30 15.01 -4.30
C PRO A 52 1.14 14.42 -5.09
N THR A 53 1.29 14.27 -6.41
CA THR A 53 0.24 13.75 -7.30
C THR A 53 -0.20 12.33 -6.95
N PHE A 54 0.66 11.54 -6.31
CA PHE A 54 0.35 10.17 -5.93
C PHE A 54 -0.40 10.04 -4.60
N ILE A 55 -0.41 11.10 -3.78
CA ILE A 55 -1.00 11.06 -2.44
C ILE A 55 -2.45 10.58 -2.52
N LYS A 56 -3.29 11.29 -3.27
CA LYS A 56 -4.72 11.00 -3.36
C LYS A 56 -5.01 9.61 -3.92
N GLY A 57 -4.34 9.24 -5.01
CA GLY A 57 -4.53 7.92 -5.62
C GLY A 57 -4.15 6.78 -4.68
N PHE A 58 -3.01 6.90 -4.01
CA PHE A 58 -2.52 5.90 -3.08
C PHE A 58 -3.39 5.80 -1.82
N THR A 59 -3.77 6.92 -1.20
CA THR A 59 -4.66 6.90 -0.03
C THR A 59 -6.02 6.30 -0.36
N ASN A 60 -6.60 6.63 -1.51
CA ASN A 60 -7.88 6.05 -1.94
C ASN A 60 -7.76 4.54 -2.17
N ALA A 61 -6.63 4.07 -2.68
CA ALA A 61 -6.37 2.65 -2.83
C ALA A 61 -6.30 1.94 -1.47
N LEU A 62 -5.61 2.51 -0.48
CA LEU A 62 -5.56 1.95 0.88
C LEU A 62 -6.96 1.87 1.51
N VAL A 63 -7.75 2.93 1.38
CA VAL A 63 -9.13 2.97 1.87
C VAL A 63 -9.97 1.90 1.20
N LEU A 64 -9.93 1.80 -0.13
CA LEU A 64 -10.68 0.80 -0.88
C LEU A 64 -10.35 -0.62 -0.42
N LEU A 65 -9.06 -0.96 -0.33
CA LEU A 65 -8.59 -2.30 -0.01
C LEU A 65 -8.92 -2.72 1.43
N CYS A 66 -8.99 -1.76 2.36
CA CYS A 66 -9.39 -2.04 3.74
C CYS A 66 -10.88 -1.84 4.02
N ALA A 67 -11.67 -1.29 3.09
CA ALA A 67 -13.07 -0.92 3.33
C ALA A 67 -13.98 -2.12 3.64
N LYS A 68 -13.65 -3.32 3.15
CA LYS A 68 -14.50 -4.50 3.33
C LYS A 68 -14.49 -5.07 4.75
N ASP A 69 -13.36 -4.96 5.44
CA ASP A 69 -13.26 -5.33 6.85
C ASP A 69 -12.38 -4.30 7.57
N PRO A 70 -12.92 -3.12 7.88
CA PRO A 70 -12.15 -2.03 8.48
C PRO A 70 -11.65 -2.34 9.90
N ALA A 71 -12.31 -3.27 10.59
CA ALA A 71 -11.91 -3.69 11.93
C ALA A 71 -10.64 -4.55 11.89
N LYS A 72 -10.54 -5.43 10.87
CA LYS A 72 -9.45 -6.39 10.73
C LYS A 72 -8.30 -5.88 9.87
N CYS A 73 -8.60 -5.22 8.74
CA CYS A 73 -7.59 -4.78 7.78
C CYS A 73 -6.66 -3.72 8.39
N LYS A 74 -5.35 -3.93 8.24
CA LYS A 74 -4.33 -2.94 8.60
C LYS A 74 -3.56 -2.50 7.35
N ALA A 75 -3.29 -1.21 7.25
CA ALA A 75 -2.39 -0.67 6.25
C ALA A 75 -1.01 -0.40 6.90
N LEU A 76 0.05 -1.00 6.36
CA LEU A 76 1.42 -0.70 6.73
C LEU A 76 2.09 0.08 5.60
N VAL A 77 2.49 1.31 5.90
CA VAL A 77 3.16 2.19 4.95
C VAL A 77 4.57 2.47 5.44
N ALA A 78 5.55 2.05 4.65
CA ALA A 78 6.95 2.39 4.87
C ALA A 78 7.41 3.33 3.76
N HIS A 79 7.94 4.49 4.11
CA HIS A 79 8.48 5.43 3.14
C HIS A 79 9.73 6.11 3.67
N LYS A 80 10.62 6.51 2.77
CA LYS A 80 11.76 7.34 3.16
C LYS A 80 11.25 8.74 3.51
N VAL A 81 11.50 9.18 4.74
CA VAL A 81 11.26 10.57 5.13
C VAL A 81 12.07 11.47 4.20
N ARG A 82 11.36 12.32 3.47
CA ARG A 82 11.94 13.34 2.61
C ARG A 82 11.75 14.68 3.32
N TRP A 83 12.68 15.58 3.07
CA TRP A 83 12.73 16.93 3.63
C TRP A 83 11.75 17.86 2.89
N ASP A 84 11.12 17.37 1.83
CA ASP A 84 10.01 18.03 1.17
C ASP A 84 8.72 17.88 2.00
N ALA A 85 7.80 18.82 1.83
CA ALA A 85 6.54 18.90 2.54
C ALA A 85 5.54 17.81 2.12
N LEU A 86 5.99 16.60 1.76
CA LEU A 86 5.12 15.49 1.31
C LEU A 86 4.49 14.72 2.47
N GLY A 87 5.15 14.69 3.63
CA GLY A 87 4.65 13.97 4.81
C GLY A 87 3.32 14.53 5.29
N ASP A 88 3.24 15.83 5.55
CA ASP A 88 2.06 16.44 6.16
C ASP A 88 0.80 16.32 5.29
N PRO A 89 0.84 16.59 3.96
CA PRO A 89 -0.33 16.40 3.09
C PRO A 89 -0.75 14.93 2.95
N PHE A 90 0.20 14.00 2.97
CA PHE A 90 -0.13 12.57 2.94
C PHE A 90 -0.89 12.14 4.20
N PHE A 91 -0.39 12.53 5.38
CA PHE A 91 -1.04 12.20 6.65
C PHE A 91 -2.36 12.95 6.87
N ALA A 92 -2.46 14.19 6.36
CA ALA A 92 -3.71 14.94 6.37
C ALA A 92 -4.79 14.22 5.56
N HIS A 93 -4.46 13.81 4.33
CA HIS A 93 -5.41 13.11 3.46
C HIS A 93 -5.79 11.71 3.99
N LEU A 94 -4.89 11.01 4.69
CA LEU A 94 -5.26 9.77 5.41
C LEU A 94 -6.27 10.03 6.53
N SER A 95 -6.06 11.10 7.30
CA SER A 95 -6.93 11.48 8.42
C SER A 95 -8.34 11.86 7.94
N GLU A 96 -8.46 12.52 6.78
CA GLU A 96 -9.75 12.83 6.13
C GLU A 96 -10.59 11.58 5.84
N HIS A 97 -9.95 10.43 5.65
CA HIS A 97 -10.61 9.13 5.45
C HIS A 97 -10.75 8.29 6.73
N GLY A 98 -10.56 8.89 7.90
CA GLY A 98 -10.69 8.22 9.19
C GLY A 98 -9.57 7.23 9.51
N LEU A 99 -8.48 7.24 8.75
CA LEU A 99 -7.31 6.39 9.02
C LEU A 99 -6.43 7.07 10.08
N GLN A 100 -6.23 6.39 11.20
CA GLN A 100 -5.36 6.85 12.27
C GLN A 100 -3.92 6.40 12.06
N ARG A 101 -2.99 7.36 12.10
CA ARG A 101 -1.55 7.07 12.08
C ARG A 101 -1.10 6.54 13.43
N VAL A 102 -0.47 5.38 13.42
CA VAL A 102 0.37 4.89 14.52
C VAL A 102 1.81 4.83 14.02
N GLN A 103 2.64 5.77 14.46
CA GLN A 103 4.08 5.70 14.15
C GLN A 103 4.71 4.62 15.04
N VAL A 104 5.38 3.65 14.41
CA VAL A 104 6.16 2.66 15.14
C VAL A 104 7.50 3.29 15.51
N PRO A 105 7.84 3.42 16.81
CA PRO A 105 9.13 3.96 17.24
C PRO A 105 10.28 3.08 16.73
N ARG A 106 11.41 3.71 16.39
CA ARG A 106 12.57 3.01 15.83
C ARG A 106 13.09 1.94 16.77
N GLU A 107 12.99 2.18 18.07
CA GLU A 107 13.43 1.30 19.16
C GLU A 107 12.65 -0.01 19.19
N LYS A 108 11.46 -0.05 18.57
CA LYS A 108 10.63 -1.26 18.45
C LYS A 108 10.85 -2.03 17.14
N LEU A 109 11.66 -1.51 16.21
CA LEU A 109 11.91 -2.12 14.90
C LEU A 109 13.20 -2.97 14.87
N HIS A 110 14.03 -2.90 15.90
CA HIS A 110 15.25 -3.68 16.04
C HIS A 110 15.13 -4.60 17.26
N PRO A 111 14.88 -5.91 17.07
CA PRO A 111 15.03 -6.90 18.14
C PRO A 111 16.51 -7.16 18.49
#